data_AF-A0A7C9ABI4-F1
#
_entry.id   AF-A0A7C9ABI4-F1
#
_cell.length_a   1.000
_cell.length_b   1.000
_cell.length_c   1.000
_cell.angle_alpha   90.00
_cell.angle_beta   90.00
_cell.angle_gamma   90.00
#
_symmetry.space_group_name_H-M   'P 1'
#
loop_
_entity.id
_entity.type
_entity.pdbx_description
1 polymer ?
#
loop_
_entity_poly.entity_id
_entity_poly.type
_entity_poly.pdbx_seq_one_letter_code
_entity_poly.pdbx_strand_id
1 'polypeptide(L)'
;EDFINSFRKKKHKFLHLGLVQVAIKPLTRVGLGAPIIVCLRDSRVRDFKDSLLAMVETDLSNGPFYFNCFPSFAVSCSDYANTHILTLSVKTSGIPLAITYRTVCKAMVDLNSQALEELTLGRTTYFQLNSGSPKTTKWDEVQVPQDWTAPPADDQPRVRSFNFRRLSVAP
;
A
#
# COMPACT_ATOMS: atom_id res chain seq x y z
N GLU A 1 22.19 -11.82 -6.29
CA GLU A 1 21.48 -12.80 -5.44
C GLU A 1 20.09 -12.29 -5.12
N ASP A 2 19.06 -13.15 -5.14
CA ASP A 2 17.71 -12.74 -4.76
C ASP A 2 17.66 -12.37 -3.27
N PHE A 3 17.10 -11.21 -2.95
CA PHE A 3 16.87 -10.70 -1.59
C PHE A 3 16.33 -11.79 -0.65
N ILE A 4 15.35 -12.58 -1.11
CA ILE A 4 14.73 -13.68 -0.36
C ILE A 4 15.66 -14.88 -0.16
N ASN A 5 16.51 -15.19 -1.14
CA ASN A 5 17.44 -16.30 -1.04
C ASN A 5 18.51 -16.06 0.03
N SER A 6 18.89 -14.80 0.29
CA SER A 6 19.80 -14.45 1.39
C SER A 6 19.21 -14.78 2.78
N PHE A 7 17.91 -14.59 2.98
CA PHE A 7 17.22 -14.91 4.23
C PHE A 7 17.03 -16.41 4.43
N ARG A 8 16.69 -17.13 3.34
CA ARG A 8 16.55 -18.60 3.36
C ARG A 8 17.85 -19.27 3.75
N LYS A 9 18.99 -18.82 3.20
CA LYS A 9 20.34 -19.31 3.59
C LYS A 9 20.62 -19.12 5.08
N LYS A 10 20.12 -18.04 5.68
CA LYS A 10 20.24 -17.74 7.12
C LYS A 10 19.13 -18.40 7.98
N LYS A 11 18.41 -19.41 7.46
CA LYS A 11 17.34 -20.15 8.15
C LYS A 11 16.12 -19.30 8.57
N HIS A 12 15.93 -18.11 8.00
CA HIS A 12 14.73 -17.31 8.27
C HIS A 12 13.56 -17.86 7.47
N LYS A 13 12.43 -18.10 8.14
CA LYS A 13 11.23 -18.71 7.56
C LYS A 13 10.13 -17.68 7.27
N PHE A 14 10.15 -16.55 7.98
CA PHE A 14 9.11 -15.54 7.93
C PHE A 14 9.68 -14.14 7.70
N LEU A 15 8.83 -13.25 7.20
CA LEU A 15 9.06 -11.82 7.07
C LEU A 15 7.90 -11.10 7.77
N HIS A 16 8.21 -10.32 8.80
CA HIS A 16 7.27 -9.36 9.38
C HIS A 16 7.25 -8.10 8.52
N LEU A 17 6.08 -7.68 8.05
CA LEU A 17 5.90 -6.40 7.37
C LEU A 17 5.61 -5.30 8.39
N GLY A 18 6.65 -4.55 8.74
CA GLY A 18 6.58 -3.52 9.78
C GLY A 18 6.07 -2.18 9.27
N LEU A 19 6.44 -1.77 8.06
CA LEU A 19 6.00 -0.48 7.49
C LEU A 19 5.83 -0.58 5.98
N VAL A 20 4.76 0.02 5.49
CA VAL A 20 4.54 0.35 4.08
C VAL A 20 4.32 1.86 4.01
N GLN A 21 5.27 2.57 3.42
CA GLN A 21 5.16 3.99 3.15
C GLN A 21 4.85 4.19 1.67
N VAL A 22 3.85 5.00 1.37
CA VAL A 22 3.42 5.33 0.01
C VAL A 22 3.40 6.83 -0.15
N ALA A 23 4.04 7.32 -1.20
CA ALA A 23 4.05 8.72 -1.61
C ALA A 23 3.52 8.85 -3.04
N ILE A 24 2.67 9.86 -3.24
CA ILE A 24 2.01 10.14 -4.51
C ILE A 24 2.31 11.58 -4.89
N LYS A 25 2.84 11.76 -6.10
CA LYS A 25 3.19 13.07 -6.65
C LYS A 25 2.52 13.27 -8.01
N PRO A 26 1.80 14.39 -8.24
CA PRO A 26 1.33 14.72 -9.57
C PRO A 26 2.51 15.00 -10.51
N LEU A 27 2.44 14.49 -11.74
CA LEU A 27 3.41 14.80 -12.80
C LEU A 27 3.02 16.05 -13.61
N THR A 28 1.86 16.63 -13.32
CA THR A 28 1.39 17.89 -13.90
C THR A 28 1.69 19.07 -12.97
N ARG A 29 1.94 20.24 -13.55
CA ARG A 29 2.03 21.50 -12.80
C ARG A 29 0.65 22.00 -12.35
N VAL A 30 -0.40 21.58 -13.03
CA VAL A 30 -1.78 21.97 -12.73
C VAL A 30 -2.35 20.98 -11.72
N GLY A 31 -2.67 21.48 -10.53
CA GLY A 31 -3.53 20.81 -9.56
C GLY A 31 -4.94 20.81 -10.09
N LEU A 32 -5.31 19.77 -10.83
CA LEU A 32 -6.68 19.51 -11.20
C LEU A 32 -7.42 19.22 -9.89
N GLY A 33 -8.40 20.06 -9.54
CA GLY A 33 -9.21 19.96 -8.31
C GLY A 33 -10.15 18.75 -8.30
N ALA A 34 -9.59 17.59 -8.63
CA ALA A 34 -10.27 16.32 -8.75
C ALA A 34 -9.73 15.38 -7.65
N PRO A 35 -10.63 14.71 -6.91
CA PRO A 35 -10.20 13.78 -5.89
C PRO A 35 -9.47 12.60 -6.54
N ILE A 36 -8.43 12.13 -5.84
CA ILE A 36 -7.80 10.86 -6.09
C ILE A 36 -8.05 9.95 -4.89
N ILE A 37 -8.21 8.66 -5.16
CA ILE A 37 -8.41 7.65 -4.13
C ILE A 37 -7.25 6.66 -4.23
N VAL A 38 -6.57 6.43 -3.12
CA VAL A 38 -5.47 5.48 -3.00
C VAL A 38 -5.80 4.50 -1.91
N CYS A 39 -5.69 3.21 -2.21
CA CYS A 39 -6.03 2.13 -1.29
C CYS A 39 -4.92 1.08 -1.26
N LEU A 40 -4.44 0.76 -0.07
CA LEU A 40 -3.51 -0.33 0.20
C LEU A 40 -4.26 -1.48 0.84
N ARG A 41 -4.10 -2.69 0.29
CA ARG A 41 -4.82 -3.89 0.73
C ARG A 41 -3.91 -5.09 0.94
N ASP A 42 -4.29 -5.96 1.86
CA ASP A 42 -3.78 -7.32 1.96
C ASP A 42 -4.43 -8.18 0.87
N SER A 43 -3.65 -8.51 -0.15
CA SER A 43 -4.14 -9.25 -1.32
C SER A 43 -4.55 -10.70 -1.02
N ARG A 44 -4.18 -11.23 0.16
CA ARG A 44 -4.52 -12.59 0.58
C ARG A 44 -5.97 -12.67 1.07
N VAL A 45 -6.54 -11.54 1.50
CA VAL A 45 -7.92 -11.44 1.98
C VAL A 45 -8.85 -11.13 0.81
N ARG A 46 -9.88 -11.96 0.63
CA ARG A 46 -10.82 -11.84 -0.51
C ARG A 46 -11.83 -10.72 -0.33
N ASP A 47 -12.34 -10.55 0.89
CA ASP A 47 -13.28 -9.47 1.18
C ASP A 47 -12.58 -8.11 1.07
N PHE A 48 -13.20 -7.17 0.36
CA PHE A 48 -12.60 -5.86 0.12
C PHE A 48 -12.38 -5.10 1.44
N LYS A 49 -13.39 -5.04 2.31
CA LYS A 49 -13.35 -4.26 3.55
C LYS A 49 -12.35 -4.86 4.53
N ASP A 50 -12.37 -6.18 4.69
CA ASP A 50 -11.44 -6.88 5.59
C ASP A 50 -9.99 -6.84 5.06
N SER A 51 -9.81 -6.66 3.74
CA SER A 51 -8.47 -6.52 3.15
C SER A 51 -7.86 -5.12 3.34
N LEU A 52 -8.61 -4.11 3.79
CA LEU A 52 -8.14 -2.73 3.88
C LEU A 52 -7.03 -2.57 4.93
N LEU A 53 -5.90 -2.03 4.50
CA LEU A 53 -4.79 -1.66 5.39
C LEU A 53 -4.63 -0.14 5.49
N ALA A 54 -4.91 0.58 4.41
CA ALA A 54 -4.97 2.03 4.38
C ALA A 54 -5.82 2.53 3.20
N MET A 55 -6.47 3.67 3.38
CA MET A 55 -7.22 4.34 2.31
C MET A 55 -7.15 5.85 2.49
N VAL A 56 -6.78 6.55 1.42
CA VAL A 56 -6.72 8.01 1.38
C VAL A 56 -7.53 8.51 0.18
N GLU A 57 -8.43 9.44 0.46
CA GLU A 57 -9.08 10.27 -0.55
C GLU A 57 -8.62 11.71 -0.34
N THR A 58 -8.04 12.31 -1.38
CA THR A 58 -7.53 13.69 -1.30
C THR A 58 -7.47 14.32 -2.68
N ASP A 59 -7.45 15.65 -2.72
CA ASP A 59 -7.11 16.43 -3.90
C ASP A 59 -5.59 16.73 -3.92
N LEU A 60 -4.97 16.63 -5.09
CA LEU A 60 -3.56 16.94 -5.33
C LEU A 60 -3.28 18.43 -5.59
N SER A 61 -4.30 19.29 -5.60
CA SER A 61 -4.18 20.76 -5.65
C SER A 61 -3.28 21.32 -4.55
N ASN A 62 -3.29 20.68 -3.38
CA ASN A 62 -2.42 21.02 -2.26
C ASN A 62 -1.05 20.30 -2.31
N GLY A 63 -0.66 19.80 -3.47
CA GLY A 63 0.63 19.17 -3.71
C GLY A 63 0.69 17.68 -3.40
N PRO A 64 1.90 17.08 -3.47
CA PRO A 64 2.11 15.66 -3.21
C PRO A 64 1.74 15.31 -1.76
N PHE A 65 1.35 14.06 -1.56
CA PHE A 65 1.07 13.53 -0.23
C PHE A 65 1.72 12.17 -0.03
N TYR A 66 1.89 11.79 1.22
CA TYR A 66 2.33 10.46 1.62
C TYR A 66 1.58 9.97 2.84
N PHE A 67 1.53 8.66 3.03
CA PHE A 67 1.02 8.03 4.23
C PHE A 67 1.86 6.82 4.61
N ASN A 68 1.82 6.49 5.89
CA ASN A 68 2.42 5.28 6.44
C ASN A 68 1.29 4.32 6.80
N CYS A 69 1.53 3.05 6.54
CA CYS A 69 0.70 1.94 7.00
C CYS A 69 1.61 0.96 7.73
N PHE A 70 1.16 0.45 8.87
CA PHE A 70 1.88 -0.54 9.67
C PHE A 70 1.08 -1.83 9.66
N PRO A 71 1.17 -2.69 8.62
CA PRO A 71 0.29 -3.85 8.49
C PRO A 71 0.44 -4.86 9.63
N SER A 72 1.57 -4.83 10.35
CA SER A 72 1.85 -5.60 11.55
C SER A 72 1.60 -7.12 11.44
N PHE A 73 1.61 -7.69 10.24
CA PHE A 73 1.49 -9.14 10.00
C PHE A 73 2.79 -9.75 9.46
N ALA A 74 2.91 -11.06 9.63
CA ALA A 74 4.01 -11.85 9.09
C ALA A 74 3.55 -12.71 7.90
N VAL A 75 4.48 -12.96 6.98
CA VAL A 75 4.31 -13.86 5.83
C VAL A 75 5.46 -14.84 5.78
N SER A 76 5.24 -16.04 5.25
CA SER A 76 6.35 -16.95 5.02
C SER A 76 7.26 -16.42 3.89
N CYS A 77 8.55 -16.73 3.94
CA CYS A 77 9.49 -16.39 2.86
C CYS A 77 9.07 -17.02 1.52
N SER A 78 8.45 -18.20 1.57
CA SER A 78 7.92 -18.88 0.38
C SER A 78 6.74 -18.12 -0.23
N ASP A 79 5.79 -17.69 0.60
CA ASP A 79 4.62 -16.95 0.12
C ASP A 79 5.02 -15.59 -0.42
N TYR A 80 5.94 -14.89 0.25
CA TYR A 80 6.43 -13.59 -0.23
C TYR A 80 7.09 -13.69 -1.62
N ALA A 81 7.77 -14.81 -1.92
CA ALA A 81 8.38 -15.03 -3.23
C ALA A 81 7.34 -15.32 -4.32
N ASN A 82 6.26 -16.04 -3.98
CA ASN A 82 5.35 -16.61 -4.96
C ASN A 82 4.04 -15.84 -5.11
N THR A 83 3.59 -15.14 -4.07
CA THR A 83 2.25 -14.53 -4.01
C THR A 83 2.31 -13.01 -3.94
N HIS A 84 1.22 -12.37 -4.36
CA HIS A 84 1.03 -10.94 -4.14
C HIS A 84 0.54 -10.77 -2.70
N ILE A 85 1.32 -10.09 -1.87
CA ILE A 85 0.98 -9.87 -0.47
C ILE A 85 0.22 -8.55 -0.29
N LEU A 86 0.63 -7.52 -1.04
CA LEU A 86 0.05 -6.19 -0.97
C LEU A 86 -0.40 -5.73 -2.36
N THR A 87 -1.55 -5.08 -2.40
CA THR A 87 -2.06 -4.40 -3.60
C THR A 87 -2.24 -2.92 -3.30
N LEU A 88 -1.65 -2.07 -4.14
CA LEU A 88 -1.94 -0.64 -4.16
C LEU A 88 -2.84 -0.32 -5.35
N SER A 89 -4.07 0.08 -5.07
CA SER A 89 -5.04 0.55 -6.06
C SER A 89 -5.09 2.07 -6.05
N VAL A 90 -5.08 2.68 -7.25
CA VAL A 90 -5.16 4.14 -7.40
C VAL A 90 -6.25 4.48 -8.41
N LYS A 91 -7.22 5.31 -7.98
CA LYS A 91 -8.21 5.93 -8.84
C LYS A 91 -7.78 7.38 -9.08
N THR A 92 -7.68 7.75 -10.34
CA THR A 92 -7.28 9.08 -10.79
C THR A 92 -8.21 9.51 -11.93
N SER A 93 -8.56 10.79 -11.99
CA SER A 93 -9.37 11.41 -13.04
C SER A 93 -8.56 11.70 -14.32
N GLY A 94 -7.67 10.78 -14.70
CA GLY A 94 -6.77 10.95 -15.86
C GLY A 94 -5.51 11.77 -15.58
N ILE A 95 -5.25 12.14 -14.32
CA ILE A 95 -4.04 12.84 -13.91
C ILE A 95 -2.86 11.85 -13.91
N PRO A 96 -1.75 12.14 -14.62
CA PRO A 96 -0.55 11.32 -14.54
C PRO A 96 0.15 11.54 -13.19
N LEU A 97 0.49 10.43 -12.53
CA LEU A 97 1.07 10.42 -11.19
C LEU A 97 2.38 9.63 -11.17
N ALA A 98 3.31 10.06 -10.32
CA ALA A 98 4.40 9.25 -9.84
C ALA A 98 4.03 8.66 -8.48
N ILE A 99 4.24 7.35 -8.35
CA ILE A 99 4.03 6.60 -7.12
C ILE A 99 5.40 6.13 -6.65
N THR A 100 5.75 6.44 -5.41
CA THR A 100 6.93 5.91 -4.75
C THR A 100 6.49 5.17 -3.50
N TYR A 101 7.06 4.00 -3.27
CA TYR A 101 6.75 3.23 -2.08
C TYR A 101 8.00 2.64 -1.46
N ARG A 102 7.92 2.37 -0.17
CA ARG A 102 8.95 1.67 0.60
C ARG A 102 8.27 0.67 1.52
N THR A 103 8.75 -0.57 1.48
CA THR A 103 8.36 -1.62 2.42
C THR A 103 9.53 -1.92 3.34
N VAL A 104 9.30 -1.89 4.65
CA VAL A 104 10.28 -2.30 5.66
C VAL A 104 9.83 -3.62 6.25
N CYS A 105 10.69 -4.63 6.15
CA CYS A 105 10.43 -5.96 6.66
C CYS A 105 11.54 -6.43 7.60
N LYS A 106 11.16 -7.20 8.62
CA LYS A 106 12.09 -7.90 9.52
C LYS A 106 12.02 -9.39 9.22
N ALA A 107 13.15 -9.99 8.87
CA ALA A 107 13.22 -11.44 8.72
C ALA A 107 13.17 -12.12 10.10
N MET A 108 12.47 -13.24 10.20
CA MET A 108 12.27 -13.98 11.45
C MET A 108 12.42 -15.48 11.22
N VAL A 109 12.89 -16.19 12.26
CA VAL A 109 13.04 -17.65 12.26
C VAL A 109 11.73 -18.34 12.66
N ASP A 110 10.98 -17.72 13.58
CA ASP A 110 9.66 -18.11 14.04
C ASP A 110 8.68 -16.93 13.98
N LEU A 111 7.43 -17.14 14.40
CA LEU A 111 6.35 -16.14 14.36
C LEU A 111 6.25 -15.30 15.65
N ASN A 112 7.29 -15.28 16.50
CA ASN A 112 7.22 -14.62 17.80
C ASN A 112 7.45 -13.10 17.71
N SER A 113 6.64 -12.42 16.88
CA SER A 113 6.71 -10.98 16.66
C SER A 113 5.78 -10.26 17.64
N GLN A 114 6.35 -9.56 18.61
CA GLN A 114 5.65 -8.51 19.35
C GLN A 114 5.70 -7.23 18.51
N ALA A 115 4.71 -7.02 17.64
CA ALA A 115 4.55 -5.75 16.97
C ALA A 115 3.99 -4.73 17.97
N LEU A 116 4.66 -3.60 18.15
CA LEU A 116 4.30 -2.57 19.14
C LEU A 116 3.15 -1.67 18.64
N GLU A 117 2.90 -1.66 17.33
CA GLU A 117 1.96 -0.74 16.68
C GLU A 117 0.78 -1.52 16.09
N GLU A 118 -0.40 -1.26 16.66
CA GLU A 118 -1.65 -1.84 16.20
C GLU A 118 -2.16 -1.09 14.97
N LEU A 119 -2.71 -1.81 14.00
CA LEU A 119 -3.37 -1.22 12.84
C LEU A 119 -4.55 -0.35 13.31
N THR A 120 -4.49 0.95 13.06
CA THR A 120 -5.65 1.82 13.26
C THR A 120 -6.67 1.55 12.15
N LEU A 121 -7.57 0.60 12.40
CA LEU A 121 -8.64 0.24 11.46
C LEU A 121 -9.62 1.42 11.24
N GLY A 122 -10.12 1.53 10.01
CA GLY A 122 -11.17 2.48 9.65
C GLY A 122 -10.68 3.91 9.37
N ARG A 123 -9.41 4.23 9.61
CA ARG A 123 -8.84 5.56 9.35
C ARG A 123 -7.43 5.49 8.79
N THR A 124 -7.06 6.50 8.02
CA THR A 124 -5.67 6.66 7.56
C THR A 124 -5.23 8.10 7.70
N THR A 125 -4.13 8.31 8.41
CA THR A 125 -3.47 9.60 8.50
C THR A 125 -2.47 9.75 7.36
N TYR A 126 -2.51 10.89 6.70
CA TYR A 126 -1.62 11.23 5.59
C TYR A 126 -1.10 12.66 5.72
N PHE A 127 0.03 12.92 5.11
CA PHE A 127 0.71 14.20 5.16
C PHE A 127 0.78 14.79 3.76
N GLN A 128 0.34 16.03 3.62
CA GLN A 128 0.35 16.74 2.36
C GLN A 128 1.23 17.99 2.50
N LEU A 129 2.15 18.18 1.54
CA LEU A 129 3.26 19.11 1.72
C LEU A 129 2.81 20.56 1.95
N ASN A 130 1.79 21.03 1.23
CA ASN A 130 1.38 22.42 1.30
C ASN A 130 0.39 22.73 2.44
N SER A 131 -0.17 21.71 3.13
CA SER A 131 -1.10 21.95 4.24
C SER A 131 -0.40 22.08 5.60
N GLY A 132 0.86 21.64 5.73
CA GLY A 132 1.65 21.75 6.96
C GLY A 132 1.18 20.87 8.14
N SER A 133 -0.07 20.41 8.14
CA SER A 133 -0.65 19.52 9.15
C SER A 133 -1.03 18.15 8.58
N PRO A 134 -0.96 17.08 9.39
CA PRO A 134 -1.52 15.78 9.03
C PRO A 134 -3.03 15.88 8.81
N LYS A 135 -3.52 15.16 7.82
CA LYS A 135 -4.95 14.99 7.51
C LYS A 135 -5.34 13.54 7.74
N THR A 136 -6.63 13.29 7.87
CA THR A 136 -7.15 11.94 8.11
C THR A 136 -8.33 11.66 7.20
N THR A 137 -8.31 10.48 6.57
CA THR A 137 -9.43 9.93 5.82
C THR A 137 -10.09 8.85 6.67
N LYS A 138 -11.42 8.85 6.80
CA LYS A 138 -12.18 7.71 7.35
C LYS A 138 -12.65 6.83 6.20
N TRP A 139 -12.51 5.52 6.33
CA TRP A 139 -12.74 4.60 5.21
C TRP A 139 -14.22 4.47 4.83
N ASP A 140 -15.13 4.69 5.78
CA ASP A 140 -16.59 4.66 5.61
C ASP A 140 -17.15 5.87 4.85
N GLU A 141 -16.43 7.00 4.88
CA GLU A 141 -16.81 8.23 4.18
C GLU A 141 -16.36 8.23 2.70
N VAL A 142 -15.40 7.37 2.33
CA VAL A 142 -14.84 7.30 0.96
C VAL A 142 -15.79 6.57 0.01
N GLN A 143 -16.06 7.20 -1.14
CA GLN A 143 -16.82 6.56 -2.22
C GLN A 143 -15.92 5.61 -3.03
N VAL A 144 -15.84 4.36 -2.58
CA VAL A 144 -15.00 3.34 -3.21
C VAL A 144 -15.51 3.01 -4.63
N PRO A 145 -14.64 2.96 -5.65
CA PRO A 145 -15.02 2.55 -7.00
C PRO A 145 -15.58 1.11 -7.02
N GLN A 146 -16.73 0.90 -7.69
CA GLN A 146 -17.38 -0.42 -7.75
C GLN A 146 -16.48 -1.52 -8.34
N ASP A 147 -15.62 -1.15 -9.29
CA ASP A 147 -14.61 -2.01 -9.92
C ASP A 147 -13.56 -2.56 -8.93
N TRP A 148 -13.45 -1.99 -7.72
CA TRP A 148 -12.56 -2.50 -6.68
C TRP A 148 -13.22 -3.54 -5.78
N THR A 149 -14.56 -3.49 -5.72
CA THR A 149 -15.38 -4.36 -4.87
C THR A 149 -15.98 -5.54 -5.63
N ALA A 150 -16.01 -5.47 -6.96
CA ALA A 150 -16.51 -6.55 -7.78
C ALA A 150 -15.63 -7.80 -7.63
N PRO A 151 -16.21 -9.01 -7.52
CA PRO A 151 -15.44 -10.24 -7.68
C PRO A 151 -14.77 -10.20 -9.06
N PRO A 152 -13.54 -10.73 -9.19
CA PRO A 152 -12.82 -10.68 -10.45
C PRO A 152 -13.67 -11.35 -11.54
N ALA A 153 -14.20 -10.55 -12.47
CA ALA A 153 -14.74 -11.05 -13.73
C ALA A 153 -13.55 -11.47 -14.59
N ASP A 154 -13.68 -12.60 -15.28
CA ASP A 154 -12.59 -13.32 -15.94
C ASP A 154 -11.85 -12.53 -17.04
N ASP A 155 -12.29 -11.31 -17.41
CA ASP A 155 -11.71 -10.58 -18.54
C ASP A 155 -11.99 -9.05 -18.56
N GLN A 156 -11.61 -8.30 -17.52
CA GLN A 156 -11.71 -6.82 -17.51
C GLN A 156 -10.34 -6.12 -17.35
N PRO A 157 -10.12 -4.98 -18.02
CA PRO A 157 -8.86 -4.24 -17.94
C PRO A 157 -8.66 -3.74 -16.52
N ARG A 158 -7.63 -4.29 -15.87
CA ARG A 158 -7.28 -4.04 -14.49
C ARG A 158 -7.13 -2.53 -14.26
N VAL A 159 -7.86 -2.00 -13.28
CA VAL A 159 -7.41 -0.89 -12.43
C VAL A 159 -5.89 -0.98 -12.29
N ARG A 160 -5.16 0.12 -12.44
CA ARG A 160 -3.70 0.11 -12.30
C ARG A 160 -3.32 -0.26 -10.86
N SER A 161 -3.28 -1.57 -10.62
CA SER A 161 -2.86 -2.22 -9.40
C SER A 161 -1.35 -2.35 -9.47
N PHE A 162 -0.65 -1.59 -8.64
CA PHE A 162 0.80 -1.65 -8.59
C PHE A 162 1.23 -2.79 -7.67
N ASN A 163 2.08 -3.67 -8.18
CA ASN A 163 2.62 -4.78 -7.44
C ASN A 163 3.92 -4.35 -6.75
N PHE A 164 3.99 -4.59 -5.44
CA PHE A 164 5.20 -4.38 -4.63
C PHE A 164 6.22 -5.49 -4.90
N ARG A 165 6.74 -5.60 -6.14
CA ARG A 165 7.74 -6.60 -6.52
C ARG A 165 8.92 -6.00 -7.29
N ARG A 166 9.59 -4.96 -6.75
CA ARG A 166 11.05 -4.74 -6.91
C ARG A 166 11.52 -3.47 -6.21
N LEU A 167 12.53 -3.62 -5.35
CA LEU A 167 13.58 -2.62 -5.14
C LEU A 167 14.77 -3.04 -6.01
N SER A 168 15.10 -2.23 -7.00
CA SER A 168 16.49 -2.12 -7.45
C SER A 168 17.18 -1.27 -6.40
N VAL A 169 18.07 -1.86 -5.61
CA VAL A 169 19.08 -1.08 -4.91
C VAL A 169 19.96 -0.50 -6.01
N ALA A 170 19.83 0.82 -6.26
CA ALA A 170 20.82 1.50 -7.08
C ALA A 170 22.13 1.59 -6.27
N PRO A 171 23.29 1.42 -6.93
CA PRO A 171 24.60 1.30 -6.29
C PRO A 171 25.00 2.52 -5.44
#